data_AF-A0A917HA97-F1
#
_entry.id   AF-A0A917HA97-F1
#
_cell.length_a   1.000
_cell.length_b   1.000
_cell.length_c   1.000
_cell.angle_alpha   90.00
_cell.angle_beta   90.00
_cell.angle_gamma   90.00
#
_symmetry.space_group_name_H-M   'P 1'
#
loop_
_entity.id
_entity.type
_entity.pdbx_description
1 polymer ?
#
loop_
_entity_poly.entity_id
_entity_poly.type
_entity_poly.pdbx_seq_one_letter_code
_entity_poly.pdbx_strand_id
1 'polypeptide(L)'
;MKKLRSVYAGLLVVLALVAGASPAAAASRWFDATNGQLLDTGWPVGNTDSVGWAQAGRAAQGFCGDRGYVGGFLNGHQLGNRKGVICTDAQDARGLDATKGQLSDTGWPVDDTNSVGWAQAARAAQGFCSERDYVGGFLNGHQLGNRRGVVCVGARDAQWFDATKGQLLDTGWPVEDTNRVGWAQAARAAQGFCSERGFVGGFLNGHQLGNRKGVICLR
;
A
#
# COMPACT_ATOMS: atom_id res chain seq x y z
N MET A 1 67.59 -4.28 -42.95
CA MET A 1 66.84 -4.07 -41.69
C MET A 1 65.36 -3.99 -42.02
N LYS A 2 64.55 -4.99 -41.61
CA LYS A 2 63.13 -5.15 -41.96
C LYS A 2 62.26 -4.26 -41.07
N LYS A 3 61.40 -3.41 -41.67
CA LYS A 3 60.35 -2.66 -40.95
C LYS A 3 59.08 -3.52 -40.86
N LEU A 4 58.70 -3.90 -39.64
CA LEU A 4 57.39 -4.51 -39.35
C LEU A 4 56.30 -3.44 -39.37
N ARG A 5 55.21 -3.71 -40.09
CA ARG A 5 53.95 -2.97 -40.03
C ARG A 5 53.10 -3.57 -38.91
N SER A 6 52.71 -2.75 -37.93
CA SER A 6 51.73 -3.12 -36.91
C SER A 6 50.33 -2.74 -37.40
N VAL A 7 49.43 -3.72 -37.46
CA VAL A 7 48.01 -3.54 -37.79
C VAL A 7 47.24 -3.67 -36.48
N TYR A 8 46.66 -2.56 -36.01
CA TYR A 8 45.74 -2.57 -34.87
C TYR A 8 44.35 -3.00 -35.36
N ALA A 9 43.90 -4.18 -34.94
CA ALA A 9 42.52 -4.62 -35.08
C ALA A 9 41.68 -3.99 -33.95
N GLY A 10 40.79 -3.06 -34.30
CA GLY A 10 39.82 -2.48 -33.38
C GLY A 10 38.70 -3.46 -33.08
N LEU A 11 38.58 -3.88 -31.82
CA LEU A 11 37.47 -4.69 -31.32
C LEU A 11 36.28 -3.76 -31.05
N LEU A 12 35.24 -3.83 -31.87
CA LEU A 12 33.98 -3.11 -31.67
C LEU A 12 33.12 -3.92 -30.68
N VAL A 13 33.03 -3.46 -29.42
CA VAL A 13 32.11 -4.02 -28.44
C VAL A 13 30.75 -3.34 -28.62
N VAL A 14 29.81 -4.04 -29.23
CA VAL A 14 28.41 -3.60 -29.31
C VAL A 14 27.74 -3.97 -27.99
N LEU A 15 27.57 -2.99 -27.09
CA LEU A 15 26.67 -3.12 -25.94
C LEU A 15 25.23 -3.16 -26.45
N ALA A 16 24.61 -4.33 -26.47
CA ALA A 16 23.17 -4.46 -26.65
C ALA A 16 22.48 -4.01 -25.35
N LEU A 17 21.90 -2.81 -25.35
CA LEU A 17 20.92 -2.40 -24.33
C LEU A 17 19.67 -3.25 -24.52
N VAL A 18 19.50 -4.27 -23.67
CA VAL A 18 18.22 -4.95 -23.52
C VAL A 18 17.31 -4.01 -22.76
N ALA A 19 16.53 -3.22 -23.49
CA ALA A 19 15.38 -2.52 -22.94
C ALA A 19 14.37 -3.58 -22.49
N GLY A 20 14.43 -3.98 -21.23
CA GLY A 20 13.38 -4.78 -20.61
C GLY A 20 12.10 -3.96 -20.69
N ALA A 21 11.14 -4.42 -21.51
CA ALA A 21 9.81 -3.85 -21.51
C ALA A 21 9.26 -3.96 -20.08
N SER A 22 9.04 -2.82 -19.42
CA SER A 22 8.30 -2.81 -18.17
C SER A 22 6.94 -3.44 -18.45
N PRO A 23 6.50 -4.45 -17.68
CA PRO A 23 5.17 -5.00 -17.84
C PRO A 23 4.16 -3.84 -17.77
N ALA A 24 3.19 -3.83 -18.67
CA ALA A 24 2.11 -2.85 -18.65
C ALA A 24 1.54 -2.76 -17.23
N ALA A 25 1.39 -1.55 -16.71
CA ALA A 25 0.89 -1.28 -15.37
C ALA A 25 -0.46 -2.00 -15.19
N ALA A 26 -0.49 -2.97 -14.27
CA ALA A 26 -1.64 -3.80 -14.02
C ALA A 26 -2.60 -3.07 -13.08
N ALA A 27 -3.89 -3.03 -13.44
CA ALA A 27 -4.96 -2.57 -12.57
C ALA A 27 -4.87 -3.18 -11.16
N SER A 28 -5.40 -2.47 -10.15
CA SER A 28 -5.27 -2.92 -8.77
C SER A 28 -5.87 -4.32 -8.62
N ARG A 29 -5.22 -5.18 -7.83
CA ARG A 29 -5.53 -6.61 -7.84
C ARG A 29 -5.48 -7.22 -6.45
N TRP A 30 -6.46 -8.07 -6.18
CA TRP A 30 -6.45 -9.00 -5.04
C TRP A 30 -5.52 -10.18 -5.34
N PHE A 31 -4.67 -10.50 -4.37
CA PHE A 31 -3.92 -11.74 -4.29
C PHE A 31 -4.22 -12.50 -3.00
N ASP A 32 -4.17 -13.83 -3.12
CA ASP A 32 -4.25 -14.74 -2.00
C ASP A 32 -2.83 -15.23 -1.67
N ALA A 33 -2.12 -14.44 -0.86
CA ALA A 33 -0.71 -14.65 -0.56
C ALA A 33 -0.52 -15.69 0.54
N THR A 34 0.41 -16.62 0.36
CA THR A 34 0.74 -17.58 1.42
C THR A 34 1.65 -16.94 2.47
N ASN A 35 1.67 -17.51 3.69
CA ASN A 35 2.62 -17.11 4.73
C ASN A 35 4.08 -17.22 4.24
N GLY A 36 4.39 -18.20 3.38
CA GLY A 36 5.73 -18.34 2.78
C GLY A 36 6.06 -17.17 1.86
N GLN A 37 5.15 -16.79 0.97
CA GLN A 37 5.34 -15.64 0.08
C GLN A 37 5.49 -14.32 0.84
N LEU A 38 4.79 -14.15 1.97
CA LEU A 38 4.96 -12.97 2.83
C LEU A 38 6.25 -13.05 3.65
N LEU A 39 6.67 -14.24 4.08
CA LEU A 39 7.96 -14.44 4.75
C LEU A 39 9.14 -14.07 3.83
N ASP A 40 9.05 -14.40 2.53
CA ASP A 40 10.09 -14.09 1.53
C ASP A 40 10.34 -12.58 1.38
N THR A 41 9.38 -11.74 1.79
CA THR A 41 9.54 -10.27 1.83
C THR A 41 10.39 -9.77 3.01
N GLY A 42 10.76 -10.68 3.93
CA GLY A 42 11.43 -10.35 5.20
C GLY A 42 10.48 -9.90 6.31
N TRP A 43 9.16 -9.83 6.04
CA TRP A 43 8.14 -9.37 6.99
C TRP A 43 7.07 -10.46 7.19
N PRO A 44 7.32 -11.45 8.06
CA PRO A 44 6.39 -12.57 8.22
C PRO A 44 5.03 -12.12 8.73
N VAL A 45 3.95 -12.67 8.17
CA VAL A 45 2.58 -12.47 8.66
C VAL A 45 1.96 -13.82 8.99
N GLY A 46 1.98 -14.20 10.27
CA GLY A 46 1.36 -15.43 10.74
C GLY A 46 -0.17 -15.32 10.80
N ASN A 47 -0.66 -14.42 11.65
CA ASN A 47 -2.08 -14.14 11.87
C ASN A 47 -2.34 -12.63 11.73
N THR A 48 -3.28 -12.23 10.87
CA THR A 48 -3.66 -10.83 10.63
C THR A 48 -4.18 -10.13 11.89
N ASP A 49 -4.84 -10.88 12.78
CA ASP A 49 -5.43 -10.31 14.00
C ASP A 49 -4.38 -10.06 15.11
N SER A 50 -3.16 -10.61 14.97
CA SER A 50 -2.10 -10.45 15.97
C SER A 50 -0.89 -9.65 15.49
N VAL A 51 -0.68 -9.55 14.18
CA VAL A 51 0.44 -8.77 13.61
C VAL A 51 0.13 -7.27 13.68
N GLY A 52 1.13 -6.44 13.92
CA GLY A 52 0.98 -4.98 13.86
C GLY A 52 0.74 -4.48 12.43
N TRP A 53 -0.01 -3.40 12.28
CA TRP A 53 -0.37 -2.83 10.97
C TRP A 53 0.87 -2.50 10.12
N ALA A 54 1.94 -1.98 10.73
CA ALA A 54 3.15 -1.60 10.01
C ALA A 54 3.89 -2.82 9.45
N GLN A 55 3.96 -3.93 10.20
CA GLN A 55 4.56 -5.16 9.70
C GLN A 55 3.72 -5.78 8.59
N ALA A 56 2.38 -5.77 8.71
CA ALA A 56 1.50 -6.18 7.62
C ALA A 56 1.70 -5.31 6.36
N GLY A 57 1.79 -3.98 6.54
CA GLY A 57 2.07 -3.03 5.46
C GLY A 57 3.39 -3.33 4.75
N ARG A 58 4.48 -3.57 5.50
CA ARG A 58 5.78 -3.88 4.91
C ARG A 58 5.79 -5.19 4.14
N ALA A 59 5.08 -6.21 4.66
CA ALA A 59 4.89 -7.48 3.96
C ALA A 59 4.13 -7.31 2.64
N ALA A 60 3.02 -6.57 2.66
CA ALA A 60 2.27 -6.29 1.43
C ALA A 60 3.06 -5.43 0.44
N GLN A 61 3.81 -4.43 0.91
CA GLN A 61 4.66 -3.60 0.08
C GLN A 61 5.71 -4.44 -0.67
N GLY A 62 6.42 -5.32 0.03
CA GLY A 62 7.38 -6.23 -0.59
C GLY A 62 6.70 -7.16 -1.60
N PHE A 63 5.61 -7.82 -1.18
CA PHE A 63 4.88 -8.76 -2.03
C PHE A 63 4.38 -8.11 -3.33
N CYS A 64 3.83 -6.91 -3.25
CA CYS A 64 3.31 -6.17 -4.39
C CYS A 64 4.42 -5.55 -5.25
N GLY A 65 5.49 -5.06 -4.62
CA GLY A 65 6.66 -4.51 -5.31
C GLY A 65 7.37 -5.53 -6.19
N ASP A 66 7.54 -6.77 -5.70
CA ASP A 66 8.12 -7.88 -6.48
C ASP A 66 7.27 -8.26 -7.72
N ARG A 67 6.03 -7.77 -7.78
CA ARG A 67 5.08 -8.01 -8.87
C ARG A 67 4.87 -6.78 -9.75
N GLY A 68 5.64 -5.71 -9.55
CA GLY A 68 5.59 -4.50 -10.37
C GLY A 68 4.48 -3.51 -10.01
N TYR A 69 3.83 -3.67 -8.86
CA TYR A 69 2.86 -2.70 -8.34
C TYR A 69 3.55 -1.60 -7.53
N VAL A 70 2.90 -0.43 -7.39
CA VAL A 70 3.45 0.69 -6.60
C VAL A 70 3.54 0.35 -5.11
N GLY A 71 2.60 -0.45 -4.63
CA GLY A 71 2.55 -0.92 -3.25
C GLY A 71 1.30 -1.73 -3.01
N GLY A 72 1.02 -2.01 -1.73
CA GLY A 72 -0.18 -2.74 -1.35
C GLY A 72 -0.38 -2.81 0.15
N PHE A 73 -1.50 -3.42 0.54
CA PHE A 73 -1.88 -3.62 1.93
C PHE A 73 -2.60 -4.96 2.10
N LEU A 74 -2.59 -5.51 3.33
CA LEU A 74 -3.42 -6.65 3.66
C LEU A 74 -4.87 -6.19 3.86
N ASN A 75 -5.83 -6.91 3.28
CA ASN A 75 -7.26 -6.60 3.45
C ASN A 75 -7.86 -7.19 4.75
N GLY A 76 -7.01 -7.73 5.62
CA GLY A 76 -7.37 -8.33 6.90
C GLY A 76 -7.96 -9.74 6.80
N HIS A 77 -8.43 -10.21 5.65
CA HIS A 77 -8.92 -11.59 5.51
C HIS A 77 -7.77 -12.60 5.55
N GLN A 78 -8.03 -13.73 6.21
CA GLN A 78 -7.11 -14.86 6.27
C GLN A 78 -7.87 -16.18 6.29
N LEU A 79 -7.29 -17.20 5.67
CA LEU A 79 -7.78 -18.58 5.70
C LEU A 79 -6.59 -19.53 5.75
N GLY A 80 -6.38 -20.16 6.90
CA GLY A 80 -5.22 -21.01 7.14
C GLY A 80 -3.89 -20.28 6.87
N ASN A 81 -3.09 -20.81 5.95
CA ASN A 81 -1.79 -20.24 5.57
C ASN A 81 -1.89 -19.09 4.55
N ARG A 82 -3.09 -18.60 4.22
CA ARG A 82 -3.28 -17.58 3.20
C ARG A 82 -3.85 -16.27 3.73
N LYS A 83 -3.50 -15.18 3.07
CA LYS A 83 -3.73 -13.79 3.47
C LYS A 83 -4.17 -12.98 2.25
N GLY A 84 -5.25 -12.24 2.37
CA GLY A 84 -5.69 -11.33 1.31
C GLY A 84 -4.76 -10.11 1.24
N VAL A 85 -4.19 -9.87 0.07
CA VAL A 85 -3.33 -8.72 -0.24
C VAL A 85 -3.92 -7.97 -1.42
N ILE A 86 -4.10 -6.66 -1.30
CA ILE A 86 -4.45 -5.81 -2.43
C ILE A 86 -3.19 -5.07 -2.88
N CYS A 87 -2.84 -5.23 -4.15
CA CYS A 87 -1.77 -4.48 -4.79
C CYS A 87 -2.36 -3.36 -5.65
N THR A 88 -1.78 -2.16 -5.55
CA THR A 88 -2.27 -0.93 -6.18
C THR A 88 -1.57 -0.67 -7.52
N ASP A 89 -2.36 -0.38 -8.56
CA ASP A 89 -1.86 -0.03 -9.91
C ASP A 89 -0.94 1.20 -9.87
N ALA A 90 -0.05 1.30 -10.85
CA ALA A 90 0.84 2.43 -11.07
C ALA A 90 0.28 3.52 -11.98
N GLN A 91 -0.90 3.33 -12.61
CA GLN A 91 -1.43 4.31 -13.57
C GLN A 91 -1.64 5.69 -12.93
N ASP A 92 -2.26 5.74 -11.75
CA ASP A 92 -2.56 6.96 -11.00
C ASP A 92 -2.23 6.82 -9.51
N ALA A 93 -1.33 5.89 -9.14
CA ALA A 93 -0.76 5.81 -7.81
C ALA A 93 0.75 6.09 -7.78
N ARG A 94 1.26 6.58 -6.65
CA ARG A 94 2.68 6.86 -6.44
C ARG A 94 3.12 6.47 -5.03
N GLY A 95 4.30 5.85 -4.94
CA GLY A 95 5.03 5.66 -3.69
C GLY A 95 5.86 6.92 -3.41
N LEU A 96 5.73 7.46 -2.20
CA LEU A 96 6.36 8.70 -1.76
C LEU A 96 6.98 8.53 -0.38
N ASP A 97 8.04 9.30 -0.10
CA ASP A 97 8.70 9.34 1.20
C ASP A 97 8.35 10.61 1.96
N ALA A 98 7.31 10.54 2.80
CA ALA A 98 6.90 11.65 3.65
C ALA A 98 7.91 11.85 4.78
N THR A 99 8.30 13.10 5.05
CA THR A 99 9.06 13.41 6.26
C THR A 99 8.17 13.37 7.50
N LYS A 100 8.75 13.19 8.70
CA LYS A 100 7.97 13.36 9.94
C LYS A 100 7.30 14.73 10.02
N GLY A 101 8.00 15.78 9.62
CA GLY A 101 7.45 17.14 9.55
C GLY A 101 6.22 17.22 8.65
N GLN A 102 6.31 16.68 7.43
CA GLN A 102 5.18 16.64 6.50
C GLN A 102 3.97 15.87 7.04
N LEU A 103 4.18 14.79 7.81
CA LEU A 103 3.08 14.07 8.45
C LEU A 103 2.55 14.81 9.69
N SER A 104 3.40 15.52 10.43
CA SER A 104 2.98 16.40 11.52
C SER A 104 2.14 17.57 11.03
N ASP A 105 2.46 18.14 9.87
CA ASP A 105 1.73 19.26 9.25
C ASP A 105 0.28 18.88 8.91
N THR A 106 -0.02 17.59 8.71
CA THR A 106 -1.40 17.10 8.53
C THR A 106 -2.21 17.07 9.83
N GLY A 107 -1.60 17.43 10.97
CA GLY A 107 -2.18 17.31 12.31
C GLY A 107 -2.15 15.88 12.89
N TRP A 108 -1.53 14.92 12.19
CA TRP A 108 -1.47 13.51 12.60
C TRP A 108 -0.02 13.01 12.58
N PRO A 109 0.80 13.40 13.56
CA PRO A 109 2.23 13.09 13.54
C PRO A 109 2.48 11.56 13.53
N VAL A 110 3.49 11.12 12.78
CA VAL A 110 3.92 9.72 12.75
C VAL A 110 5.42 9.64 13.02
N ASP A 111 5.76 9.65 14.31
CA ASP A 111 7.15 9.57 14.75
C ASP A 111 7.78 8.19 14.57
N ASP A 112 7.00 7.14 14.72
CA ASP A 112 7.43 5.75 14.52
C ASP A 112 6.22 4.91 14.09
N THR A 113 6.33 4.29 12.92
CA THR A 113 5.32 3.40 12.34
C THR A 113 5.09 2.17 13.21
N ASN A 114 6.06 1.78 14.04
CA ASN A 114 5.94 0.61 14.90
C ASN A 114 5.13 0.88 16.17
N SER A 115 4.94 2.14 16.56
CA SER A 115 4.27 2.52 17.82
C SER A 115 2.98 3.30 17.60
N VAL A 116 2.84 4.02 16.49
CA VAL A 116 1.62 4.77 16.20
C VAL A 116 0.44 3.82 15.90
N GLY A 117 -0.76 4.18 16.35
CA GLY A 117 -1.98 3.45 16.01
C GLY A 117 -2.32 3.56 14.52
N TRP A 118 -2.91 2.50 13.96
CA TRP A 118 -3.23 2.43 12.52
C TRP A 118 -4.12 3.58 12.06
N ALA A 119 -5.10 3.99 12.87
CA ALA A 119 -6.05 5.05 12.50
C ALA A 119 -5.37 6.41 12.36
N GLN A 120 -4.41 6.71 13.24
CA GLN A 120 -3.61 7.94 13.15
C GLN A 120 -2.68 7.90 11.93
N ALA A 121 -2.01 6.76 11.69
CA ALA A 121 -1.22 6.55 10.48
C ALA A 121 -2.05 6.73 9.18
N ALA A 122 -3.28 6.21 9.16
CA ALA A 122 -4.18 6.35 8.02
C ALA A 122 -4.61 7.81 7.79
N ARG A 123 -4.92 8.57 8.85
CA ARG A 123 -5.24 10.01 8.73
C ARG A 123 -4.05 10.83 8.25
N ALA A 124 -2.85 10.51 8.75
CA ALA A 124 -1.61 11.15 8.30
C ALA A 124 -1.38 10.95 6.80
N ALA A 125 -1.52 9.69 6.34
CA ALA A 125 -1.41 9.36 4.92
C ALA A 125 -2.50 10.07 4.10
N GLN A 126 -3.74 10.10 4.59
CA GLN A 126 -4.84 10.78 3.92
C GLN A 126 -4.54 12.28 3.74
N GLY A 127 -4.17 12.98 4.81
CA GLY A 127 -3.84 14.40 4.75
C GLY A 127 -2.70 14.67 3.79
N PHE A 128 -1.60 13.92 3.93
CA PHE A 128 -0.42 14.03 3.07
C PHE A 128 -0.74 13.83 1.59
N CYS A 129 -1.56 12.83 1.25
CA CYS A 129 -1.94 12.56 -0.13
C CYS A 129 -2.95 13.58 -0.68
N SER A 130 -3.92 14.03 0.13
CA SER A 130 -4.93 15.01 -0.31
C SER A 130 -4.33 16.38 -0.64
N GLU A 131 -3.30 16.82 0.08
CA GLU A 131 -2.56 18.06 -0.24
C GLU A 131 -1.83 18.02 -1.59
N ARG A 132 -1.76 16.83 -2.20
CA ARG A 132 -1.06 16.56 -3.46
C ARG A 132 -2.02 16.07 -4.54
N ASP A 133 -3.31 16.42 -4.41
CA ASP A 133 -4.38 16.13 -5.37
C ASP A 133 -4.69 14.63 -5.59
N TYR A 134 -4.29 13.76 -4.66
CA TYR A 134 -4.71 12.36 -4.65
C TYR A 134 -6.04 12.18 -3.91
N VAL A 135 -6.80 11.14 -4.25
CA VAL A 135 -8.04 10.79 -3.55
C VAL A 135 -7.76 10.35 -2.11
N GLY A 136 -6.66 9.64 -1.89
CA GLY A 136 -6.21 9.25 -0.57
C GLY A 136 -4.91 8.47 -0.61
N GLY A 137 -4.57 7.83 0.50
CA GLY A 137 -3.38 6.99 0.57
C GLY A 137 -3.22 6.29 1.90
N PHE A 138 -2.20 5.45 1.98
CA PHE A 138 -1.87 4.66 3.16
C PHE A 138 -0.36 4.65 3.41
N LEU A 139 0.03 4.57 4.67
CA LEU A 139 1.42 4.28 5.04
C LEU A 139 1.68 2.80 4.80
N ASN A 140 2.78 2.48 4.11
CA ASN A 140 3.18 1.10 3.82
C ASN A 140 3.99 0.45 4.96
N GLY A 141 4.10 1.15 6.10
CA GLY A 141 4.84 0.71 7.28
C GLY A 141 6.35 0.88 7.17
N HIS A 142 6.96 1.15 6.01
CA HIS A 142 8.41 1.40 5.96
C HIS A 142 8.78 2.73 6.61
N GLN A 143 9.94 2.73 7.27
CA GLN A 143 10.53 3.94 7.83
C GLN A 143 12.06 3.88 7.77
N LEU A 144 12.68 5.02 7.47
CA LEU A 144 14.13 5.19 7.48
C LEU A 144 14.48 6.61 7.93
N GLY A 145 15.12 6.74 9.09
CA GLY A 145 15.43 8.04 9.68
C GLY A 145 14.18 8.93 9.79
N ASN A 146 14.20 10.07 9.10
CA ASN A 146 13.09 11.03 9.05
C ASN A 146 12.01 10.70 8.00
N ARG A 147 12.12 9.62 7.23
CA ARG A 147 11.21 9.29 6.12
C ARG A 147 10.24 8.15 6.46
N ARG A 148 9.02 8.23 5.95
CA ARG A 148 7.93 7.25 6.10
C ARG A 148 7.35 6.96 4.73
N GLY A 149 7.26 5.67 4.37
CA GLY A 149 6.76 5.25 3.06
C GLY A 149 5.25 5.39 2.99
N VAL A 150 4.76 6.19 2.04
CA VAL A 150 3.34 6.45 1.77
C VAL A 150 3.02 6.02 0.34
N VAL A 151 1.88 5.40 0.13
CA VAL A 151 1.31 5.18 -1.21
C VAL A 151 0.11 6.09 -1.35
N CYS A 152 0.15 7.03 -2.30
CA CYS A 152 -0.97 7.90 -2.66
C CYS A 152 -1.64 7.39 -3.93
N VAL A 153 -2.98 7.45 -3.98
CA VAL A 153 -3.80 6.91 -5.07
C VAL A 153 -4.76 7.96 -5.59
N GLY A 154 -4.74 8.19 -6.90
CA GLY A 154 -5.46 9.24 -7.59
C GLY A 154 -6.87 8.83 -8.03
N ALA A 155 -7.57 9.78 -8.65
CA ALA A 155 -8.99 9.66 -8.96
C ALA A 155 -9.30 8.64 -10.05
N ARG A 156 -8.33 8.25 -10.88
CA ARG A 156 -8.54 7.17 -11.86
C ARG A 156 -8.56 5.80 -11.22
N ASP A 157 -7.78 5.60 -10.16
CA ASP A 157 -7.59 4.28 -9.55
C ASP A 157 -8.36 4.12 -8.24
N ALA A 158 -8.91 5.20 -7.68
CA ALA A 158 -9.64 5.16 -6.42
C ALA A 158 -10.86 6.09 -6.36
N GLN A 159 -11.72 5.84 -5.36
CA GLN A 159 -12.84 6.69 -4.99
C GLN A 159 -13.01 6.74 -3.46
N TRP A 160 -13.25 7.94 -2.93
CA TRP A 160 -13.63 8.16 -1.53
C TRP A 160 -15.12 7.91 -1.32
N PHE A 161 -15.46 7.28 -0.21
CA PHE A 161 -16.82 7.17 0.32
C PHE A 161 -16.91 7.54 1.80
N ASP A 162 -18.00 8.19 2.17
CA ASP A 162 -18.40 8.37 3.57
C ASP A 162 -19.35 7.23 3.98
N ALA A 163 -18.77 6.09 4.33
CA ALA A 163 -19.50 4.91 4.74
C ALA A 163 -20.23 5.17 6.07
N THR A 164 -21.52 4.84 6.14
CA THR A 164 -22.25 4.89 7.41
C THR A 164 -21.84 3.72 8.31
N LYS A 165 -22.05 3.88 9.62
CA LYS A 165 -21.94 2.79 10.59
C LYS A 165 -22.78 1.57 10.16
N GLY A 166 -24.00 1.79 9.67
CA GLY A 166 -24.87 0.72 9.16
C GLY A 166 -24.25 -0.02 7.98
N GLN A 167 -23.74 0.72 6.99
CA GLN A 167 -23.07 0.12 5.83
C GLN A 167 -21.83 -0.71 6.22
N LEU A 168 -21.05 -0.28 7.21
CA LEU A 168 -19.91 -1.07 7.69
C LEU A 168 -20.36 -2.26 8.54
N LEU A 169 -21.45 -2.15 9.30
CA LEU A 169 -22.05 -3.27 10.02
C LEU A 169 -22.54 -4.36 9.06
N ASP A 170 -23.16 -3.98 7.94
CA ASP A 170 -23.69 -4.91 6.94
C ASP A 170 -22.61 -5.79 6.29
N THR A 171 -21.34 -5.36 6.32
CA THR A 171 -20.19 -6.17 5.87
C THR A 171 -19.86 -7.36 6.78
N GLY A 172 -20.49 -7.45 7.95
CA GLY A 172 -20.16 -8.41 9.01
C GLY A 172 -18.94 -8.02 9.87
N TRP A 173 -18.29 -6.89 9.55
CA TRP A 173 -17.12 -6.36 10.27
C TRP A 173 -17.41 -4.96 10.81
N PRO A 174 -18.17 -4.83 11.90
CA PRO A 174 -18.61 -3.53 12.39
C PRO A 174 -17.42 -2.64 12.79
N VAL A 175 -17.49 -1.37 12.39
CA VAL A 175 -16.55 -0.33 12.84
C VAL A 175 -17.33 0.74 13.59
N GLU A 176 -17.40 0.54 14.91
CA GLU A 176 -18.05 1.48 15.83
C GLU A 176 -17.25 2.78 15.94
N ASP A 177 -15.99 2.63 16.35
CA ASP A 177 -15.01 3.69 16.55
C ASP A 177 -13.69 3.27 15.89
N THR A 178 -13.27 4.05 14.91
CA THR A 178 -12.04 3.87 14.13
C THR A 178 -10.80 3.89 15.01
N ASN A 179 -10.83 4.61 16.15
CA ASN A 179 -9.71 4.66 17.09
C ASN A 179 -9.61 3.44 18.01
N ARG A 180 -10.65 2.60 18.08
CA ARG A 180 -10.71 1.46 19.01
C ARG A 180 -10.65 0.11 18.29
N VAL A 181 -11.13 0.04 17.04
CA VAL A 181 -11.11 -1.18 16.26
C VAL A 181 -9.68 -1.55 15.86
N GLY A 182 -9.36 -2.85 15.83
CA GLY A 182 -8.09 -3.33 15.29
C GLY A 182 -7.98 -3.11 13.78
N TRP A 183 -6.74 -2.94 13.28
CA TRP A 183 -6.51 -2.65 11.86
C TRP A 183 -7.09 -3.74 10.94
N ALA A 184 -6.98 -5.02 11.32
CA ALA A 184 -7.43 -6.13 10.48
C ALA A 184 -8.96 -6.12 10.32
N GLN A 185 -9.70 -5.86 11.40
CA GLN A 185 -11.16 -5.72 11.32
C GLN A 185 -11.58 -4.50 10.51
N ALA A 186 -10.89 -3.36 10.65
CA ALA A 186 -11.11 -2.21 9.79
C ALA A 186 -10.85 -2.53 8.30
N ALA A 187 -9.76 -3.24 7.99
CA ALA A 187 -9.43 -3.66 6.64
C ALA A 187 -10.49 -4.59 6.03
N ARG A 188 -11.02 -5.55 6.82
CA ARG A 188 -12.11 -6.43 6.37
C ARG A 188 -13.41 -5.65 6.11
N ALA A 189 -13.73 -4.67 6.95
CA ALA A 189 -14.89 -3.80 6.75
C ALA A 189 -14.78 -3.00 5.46
N ALA A 190 -13.62 -2.38 5.19
CA ALA A 190 -13.39 -1.67 3.94
C ALA A 190 -13.39 -2.61 2.73
N GLN A 191 -12.81 -3.80 2.84
CA GLN A 191 -12.85 -4.81 1.79
C GLN A 191 -14.29 -5.17 1.42
N GLY A 192 -15.12 -5.53 2.41
CA GLY A 192 -16.53 -5.86 2.18
C GLY A 192 -17.27 -4.71 1.52
N PHE A 193 -17.19 -3.51 2.14
CA PHE A 193 -17.84 -2.30 1.64
C PHE A 193 -17.48 -1.98 0.19
N CYS A 194 -16.20 -2.07 -0.17
CA CYS A 194 -15.73 -1.76 -1.53
C CYS A 194 -16.11 -2.85 -2.53
N SER A 195 -15.98 -4.13 -2.16
CA SER A 195 -16.31 -5.26 -3.05
C SER A 195 -17.79 -5.30 -3.44
N GLU A 196 -18.70 -4.99 -2.51
CA GLU A 196 -20.14 -4.86 -2.79
C GLU A 196 -20.47 -3.77 -3.81
N ARG A 197 -19.54 -2.83 -4.02
CA ARG A 197 -19.66 -1.70 -4.94
C ARG A 197 -18.88 -1.91 -6.24
N GLY A 198 -18.36 -3.11 -6.47
CA GLY A 198 -17.64 -3.47 -7.71
C GLY A 198 -16.18 -3.02 -7.76
N PHE A 199 -15.60 -2.63 -6.62
CA PHE A 199 -14.17 -2.32 -6.49
C PHE A 199 -13.38 -3.58 -6.10
N VAL A 200 -12.08 -3.63 -6.40
CA VAL A 200 -11.25 -4.78 -6.02
C VAL A 200 -11.11 -4.91 -4.49
N GLY A 201 -11.20 -3.78 -3.79
CA GLY A 201 -11.19 -3.67 -2.34
C GLY A 201 -10.90 -2.24 -1.90
N GLY A 202 -10.48 -2.05 -0.64
CA GLY A 202 -10.21 -0.71 -0.13
C GLY A 202 -9.72 -0.70 1.30
N PHE A 203 -9.54 0.51 1.84
CA PHE A 203 -9.06 0.74 3.20
C PHE A 203 -9.82 1.90 3.86
N LEU A 204 -9.94 1.86 5.19
CA LEU A 204 -10.38 3.04 5.95
C LEU A 204 -9.24 4.05 6.02
N ASN A 205 -9.53 5.33 5.78
CA ASN A 205 -8.54 6.41 5.85
C ASN A 205 -8.36 6.98 7.27
N GLY A 206 -8.94 6.31 8.27
CA GLY A 206 -8.87 6.72 9.68
C GLY A 206 -9.84 7.84 10.07
N HIS A 207 -10.37 8.64 9.14
CA HIS A 207 -11.31 9.71 9.46
C HIS A 207 -12.68 9.15 9.88
N GLN A 208 -13.27 9.77 10.90
CA GLN A 208 -14.63 9.52 11.31
C GLN A 208 -15.29 10.81 11.80
N LEU A 209 -16.56 11.00 11.44
CA LEU A 209 -17.38 12.11 11.89
C LEU A 209 -18.79 11.61 12.16
N GLY A 210 -19.19 11.60 13.43
CA GLY A 210 -20.47 11.03 13.86
C GLY A 210 -20.62 9.58 13.41
N ASN A 211 -21.63 9.30 12.57
CA ASN A 211 -21.91 7.96 12.05
C ASN A 211 -21.18 7.64 10.72
N ARG A 212 -20.33 8.55 10.21
CA ARG A 212 -19.61 8.38 8.93
C ARG A 212 -18.14 8.04 9.16
N LYS A 213 -17.60 7.16 8.32
CA LYS A 213 -16.20 6.74 8.28
C LYS A 213 -15.68 6.86 6.85
N GLY A 214 -14.49 7.43 6.68
CA GLY A 214 -13.87 7.56 5.37
C GLY A 214 -13.32 6.23 4.88
N VAL A 215 -13.75 5.80 3.68
CA VAL A 215 -13.30 4.58 3.01
C VAL A 215 -12.80 4.94 1.61
N ILE A 216 -11.60 4.48 1.26
CA ILE A 216 -11.06 4.59 -0.10
C ILE A 216 -11.19 3.24 -0.78
N CYS A 217 -11.93 3.18 -1.89
CA CYS A 217 -12.08 1.97 -2.69
C CYS A 217 -11.24 2.04 -3.97
N LEU A 218 -10.53 0.96 -4.27
CA LEU A 218 -9.61 0.82 -5.41
C LEU A 218 -10.28 0.14 -6.60
N ARG A 219 -10.11 0.68 -7.81
CA ARG A 219 -10.63 0.12 -9.06
C ARG A 219 -9.78 -1.05 -9.56
#